data_AF-A0A7G9B1Y5-F1
#
_entry.id   AF-A0A7G9B1Y5-F1
#
_cell.length_a   1.000
_cell.length_b   1.000
_cell.length_c   1.000
_cell.angle_alpha   90.00
_cell.angle_beta   90.00
_cell.angle_gamma   90.00
#
_symmetry.space_group_name_H-M   'P 1'
#
loop_
_entity.id
_entity.type
_entity.pdbx_description
1 polymer ?
#
loop_
_entity_poly.entity_id
_entity_poly.type
_entity_poly.pdbx_seq_one_letter_code
_entity_poly.pdbx_strand_id
1 'polypeptide(L)'
;MQKDRGLNKIIKKAEGKPLLEGLAELSQSEWSSLQLALDHLRAERLTAPDVLRRYEQSRFVRPSPLNALKFHRLEAALLALAEKQGFESVLLSPVSPFGSCSVFGCVDQNNVVGAGRGLEVLADPTNALALELGARIKGGAGSEELHLCTTARVVRGQNFSGKGMLPHFGIFCMVSRGRDSAGGYSCEKALLRRQLRCCQALYGTQMSLTLRRRAGYSDPDGFLEAMKAFVQEELPELPVQIEEQEENAYYKGLNFKIYRTAHGETFEVGDGGFVDWMEQLVGNRKERCLISGLGMDRMLLFDEVDTLL
;
A
#
# COMPACT_ATOMS: atom_id res chain seq x y z
N MET A 1 23.20 -34.04 3.38
CA MET A 1 23.33 -34.57 4.77
C MET A 1 22.53 -33.81 5.83
N GLN A 2 22.69 -32.48 6.04
CA GLN A 2 21.86 -31.75 7.03
C GLN A 2 20.45 -31.39 6.48
N LYS A 3 20.33 -31.06 5.19
CA LYS A 3 19.06 -30.80 4.49
C LYS A 3 18.09 -32.00 4.49
N ASP A 4 18.63 -33.22 4.34
CA ASP A 4 17.81 -34.45 4.24
C ASP A 4 17.16 -34.85 5.57
N ARG A 5 17.78 -34.52 6.72
CA ARG A 5 17.20 -34.81 8.04
C ARG A 5 15.94 -34.00 8.33
N GLY A 6 15.86 -32.76 7.84
CA GLY A 6 14.68 -31.90 7.99
C GLY A 6 13.50 -32.39 7.15
N LEU A 7 13.76 -32.71 5.88
CA LEU A 7 12.75 -33.26 4.96
C LEU A 7 12.22 -34.62 5.42
N ASN A 8 13.08 -35.51 5.93
CA ASN A 8 12.63 -36.81 6.44
C ASN A 8 11.68 -36.68 7.65
N LYS A 9 11.83 -35.64 8.48
CA LYS A 9 10.88 -35.36 9.57
C LYS A 9 9.53 -34.86 9.03
N ILE A 10 9.55 -34.01 7.99
CA ILE A 10 8.35 -33.50 7.32
C ILE A 10 7.58 -34.65 6.66
N ILE A 11 8.29 -35.52 5.92
CA ILE A 11 7.69 -36.68 5.26
C ILE A 11 7.01 -37.60 6.29
N LYS A 12 7.69 -37.90 7.41
CA LYS A 12 7.11 -38.70 8.51
C LYS A 12 5.88 -38.06 9.16
N LYS A 13 5.83 -36.72 9.27
CA LYS A 13 4.66 -36.01 9.83
C LYS A 13 3.44 -36.08 8.90
N ALA A 14 3.66 -36.06 7.59
CA ALA A 14 2.60 -36.19 6.59
C ALA A 14 2.23 -37.64 6.28
N GLU A 15 3.04 -38.61 6.73
CA GLU A 15 2.84 -40.04 6.50
C GLU A 15 1.54 -40.54 7.14
N GLY A 16 0.75 -41.29 6.38
CA GLY A 16 -0.52 -41.86 6.85
C GLY A 16 -1.70 -40.89 6.94
N LYS A 17 -1.55 -39.63 6.49
CA LYS A 17 -2.64 -38.63 6.42
C LYS A 17 -2.98 -38.30 4.96
N PRO A 18 -4.22 -37.83 4.67
CA PRO A 18 -4.51 -37.13 3.42
C PRO A 18 -3.51 -35.99 3.21
N LEU A 19 -2.92 -35.90 2.01
CA LEU A 19 -1.79 -34.99 1.73
C LEU A 19 -2.05 -33.55 2.20
N LEU A 20 -3.23 -33.01 1.91
CA LEU A 20 -3.58 -31.63 2.27
C LEU A 20 -3.64 -31.41 3.78
N GLU A 21 -4.11 -32.40 4.55
CA GLU A 21 -4.16 -32.33 6.01
C GLU A 21 -2.76 -32.40 6.62
N GLY A 22 -1.91 -33.30 6.10
CA GLY A 22 -0.51 -33.40 6.53
C GLY A 22 0.30 -32.14 6.24
N LEU A 23 0.02 -31.46 5.12
CA LEU A 23 0.64 -30.18 4.78
C LEU A 23 0.14 -29.03 5.67
N ALA A 24 -1.13 -29.03 6.05
CA ALA A 24 -1.74 -27.99 6.88
C ALA A 24 -1.17 -27.95 8.32
N GLU A 25 -0.61 -29.06 8.80
CA GLU A 25 0.00 -29.15 10.14
C GLU A 25 1.46 -28.70 10.20
N LEU A 26 2.08 -28.37 9.07
CA LEU A 26 3.48 -27.93 9.05
C LEU A 26 3.63 -26.56 9.71
N SER A 27 4.64 -26.43 10.57
CA SER A 27 5.05 -25.09 11.03
C SER A 27 5.57 -24.25 9.85
N GLN A 28 5.59 -22.93 9.99
CA GLN A 28 6.11 -22.03 8.94
C GLN A 28 7.54 -22.39 8.49
N SER A 29 8.38 -22.83 9.42
CA SER A 29 9.75 -23.26 9.14
C SER A 29 9.83 -24.57 8.34
N GLU A 30 8.93 -25.50 8.62
CA GLU A 30 8.81 -26.78 7.92
C GLU A 30 8.22 -26.58 6.53
N TRP A 31 7.17 -25.78 6.41
CA TRP A 31 6.58 -25.38 5.13
C TRP A 31 7.62 -24.71 4.22
N SER A 32 8.39 -23.75 4.76
CA SER A 32 9.46 -23.09 4.01
C SER A 32 10.54 -24.07 3.54
N SER A 33 10.90 -25.04 4.38
CA SER A 33 11.88 -26.07 4.03
C SER A 33 11.37 -27.00 2.91
N LEU A 34 10.10 -27.40 2.98
CA LEU A 34 9.44 -28.19 1.95
C LEU A 34 9.37 -27.43 0.62
N GLN A 35 8.92 -26.17 0.65
CA GLN A 35 8.82 -25.32 -0.54
C GLN A 35 10.18 -25.17 -1.22
N LEU A 36 11.25 -24.91 -0.46
CA LEU A 36 12.61 -24.80 -1.01
C LEU A 36 13.10 -26.11 -1.66
N ALA A 37 12.78 -27.27 -1.08
CA ALA A 37 13.14 -28.56 -1.65
C ALA A 37 12.37 -28.84 -2.95
N LEU A 38 11.07 -28.53 -2.97
CA LEU A 38 10.25 -28.66 -4.17
C LEU A 38 10.71 -27.71 -5.27
N ASP A 39 10.99 -26.45 -4.93
CA ASP A 39 11.47 -25.45 -5.88
C ASP A 39 12.83 -25.84 -6.47
N HIS A 40 13.73 -26.43 -5.67
CA HIS A 40 14.99 -26.99 -6.15
C HIS A 40 14.77 -28.08 -7.20
N LEU A 41 13.96 -29.09 -6.89
CA LEU A 41 13.64 -30.19 -7.82
C LEU A 41 12.95 -29.70 -9.10
N ARG A 42 12.12 -28.66 -8.99
CA ARG A 42 11.47 -28.03 -10.15
C ARG A 42 12.46 -27.26 -11.00
N ALA A 43 13.39 -26.53 -10.38
CA ALA A 43 14.40 -25.74 -11.07
C ALA A 43 15.40 -26.61 -11.84
N GLU A 44 15.82 -27.77 -11.28
CA GLU A 44 16.70 -28.74 -11.97
C GLU A 44 16.11 -29.28 -13.27
N ARG A 45 14.79 -29.24 -13.43
CA ARG A 45 14.08 -29.70 -14.63
C ARG A 45 13.89 -28.60 -15.68
N LEU A 46 14.30 -27.36 -15.39
CA LEU A 46 14.14 -26.23 -16.32
C LEU A 46 15.35 -26.08 -17.22
N THR A 47 15.08 -25.78 -18.48
CA THR A 47 16.09 -25.30 -19.43
C THR A 47 16.02 -23.78 -19.58
N ALA A 48 17.09 -23.15 -20.07
CA ALA A 48 17.07 -21.70 -20.35
C ALA A 48 15.95 -21.29 -21.34
N PRO A 49 15.66 -22.05 -22.42
CA PRO A 49 14.49 -21.81 -23.27
C PRO A 49 13.14 -21.86 -22.52
N ASP A 50 12.99 -22.73 -21.52
CA ASP A 50 11.76 -22.77 -20.71
C ASP A 50 11.58 -21.49 -19.90
N VAL A 51 12.67 -20.94 -19.36
CA VAL A 51 12.65 -19.67 -18.63
C VAL A 51 12.28 -18.52 -19.57
N LEU A 52 12.86 -18.46 -20.77
CA LEU A 52 12.51 -17.44 -21.77
C LEU A 52 11.03 -17.52 -22.16
N ARG A 53 10.52 -18.73 -22.42
CA ARG A 53 9.10 -18.95 -22.73
C ARG A 53 8.18 -18.47 -21.61
N ARG A 54 8.56 -18.70 -20.34
CA ARG A 54 7.82 -18.19 -19.17
C ARG A 54 7.86 -16.68 -19.07
N TYR A 55 9.01 -16.06 -19.34
CA TYR A 55 9.12 -14.61 -19.44
C TYR A 55 8.19 -14.07 -20.53
N GLU A 56 8.10 -14.78 -21.66
CA GLU A 56 7.27 -14.35 -22.77
C GLU A 56 5.76 -14.38 -22.46
N GLN A 57 5.34 -15.37 -21.67
CA GLN A 57 3.94 -15.64 -21.34
C GLN A 57 3.43 -14.91 -20.10
N SER A 58 4.34 -14.46 -19.22
CA SER A 58 3.96 -13.84 -17.95
C SER A 58 3.83 -12.33 -18.07
N ARG A 59 2.63 -11.80 -17.77
CA ARG A 59 2.41 -10.35 -17.69
C ARG A 59 3.19 -9.68 -16.57
N PHE A 60 3.53 -10.40 -15.49
CA PHE A 60 4.15 -9.87 -14.28
C PHE A 60 5.63 -9.51 -14.41
N VAL A 61 6.28 -9.90 -15.51
CA VAL A 61 7.74 -9.78 -15.66
C VAL A 61 8.13 -8.96 -16.89
N ARG A 62 7.15 -8.48 -17.67
CA ARG A 62 7.42 -7.66 -18.84
C ARG A 62 7.85 -6.25 -18.41
N PRO A 63 8.88 -5.65 -19.01
CA PRO A 63 9.26 -4.29 -18.70
C PRO A 63 8.09 -3.30 -18.81
N SER A 64 8.06 -2.31 -17.93
CA SER A 64 7.17 -1.16 -18.12
C SER A 64 7.57 -0.40 -19.39
N PRO A 65 6.61 0.12 -20.18
CA PRO A 65 6.91 0.94 -21.35
C PRO A 65 7.39 2.36 -20.99
N LEU A 66 7.37 2.74 -19.71
CA LEU A 66 7.77 4.07 -19.25
C LEU A 66 9.28 4.31 -19.40
N ASN A 67 9.64 5.59 -19.56
CA ASN A 67 11.04 6.01 -19.56
C ASN A 67 11.64 5.90 -18.16
N ALA A 68 12.63 5.02 -17.98
CA ALA A 68 13.26 4.76 -16.69
C ALA A 68 13.91 5.99 -16.04
N LEU A 69 14.56 6.86 -16.83
CA LEU A 69 15.19 8.07 -16.30
C LEU A 69 14.16 9.08 -15.78
N LYS A 70 13.06 9.29 -16.52
CA LYS A 70 11.97 10.16 -16.07
C LYS A 70 11.29 9.59 -14.81
N PHE A 71 11.13 8.27 -14.73
CA PHE A 71 10.57 7.61 -13.55
C PHE A 71 11.40 7.88 -12.29
N HIS A 72 12.72 7.65 -12.34
CA HIS A 72 13.58 7.88 -11.17
C HIS A 72 13.72 9.35 -10.79
N ARG A 73 13.67 10.28 -11.76
CA ARG A 73 13.61 11.72 -11.47
C ARG A 73 12.33 12.09 -10.73
N LEU A 74 11.20 11.56 -11.17
CA LEU A 74 9.93 11.75 -10.48
C LEU A 74 9.98 11.18 -9.06
N GLU A 75 10.54 9.99 -8.87
CA GLU A 75 10.70 9.41 -7.52
C GLU A 75 11.44 10.35 -6.57
N ALA A 76 12.61 10.84 -7.00
CA ALA A 76 13.40 11.76 -6.20
C ALA A 76 12.66 13.07 -5.90
N ALA A 77 11.94 13.62 -6.89
CA ALA A 77 11.18 14.86 -6.73
C ALA A 77 10.02 14.71 -5.73
N LEU A 78 9.25 13.62 -5.83
CA LEU A 78 8.14 13.32 -4.92
C LEU A 78 8.62 13.16 -3.48
N LEU A 79 9.70 12.40 -3.26
CA LEU A 79 10.28 12.20 -1.93
C LEU A 79 10.82 13.51 -1.35
N ALA A 80 11.58 14.29 -2.14
CA ALA A 80 12.13 15.57 -1.69
C ALA A 80 11.02 16.58 -1.35
N LEU A 81 9.90 16.58 -2.08
CA LEU A 81 8.75 17.42 -1.76
C LEU A 81 8.08 16.96 -0.46
N ALA A 82 7.87 15.66 -0.29
CA ALA A 82 7.26 15.11 0.92
C ALA A 82 8.09 15.40 2.17
N GLU A 83 9.43 15.31 2.08
CA GLU A 83 10.33 15.70 3.17
C GLU A 83 10.21 17.17 3.56
N LYS A 84 10.09 18.08 2.58
CA LYS A 84 9.79 19.50 2.86
C LYS A 84 8.44 19.71 3.56
N GLN A 85 7.51 18.77 3.41
CA GLN A 85 6.19 18.77 4.08
C GLN A 85 6.22 18.04 5.44
N GLY A 86 7.39 17.58 5.89
CA GLY A 86 7.60 16.94 7.18
C GLY A 86 7.26 15.44 7.20
N PHE A 87 7.31 14.78 6.04
CA PHE A 87 7.33 13.31 5.99
C PHE A 87 8.77 12.81 6.05
N GLU A 88 8.98 11.68 6.71
CA GLU A 88 10.23 10.92 6.61
C GLU A 88 10.13 9.98 5.41
N SER A 89 11.10 10.04 4.49
CA SER A 89 11.18 9.07 3.39
C SER A 89 11.75 7.75 3.89
N VAL A 90 11.12 6.64 3.49
CA VAL A 90 11.55 5.28 3.85
C VAL A 90 11.74 4.47 2.58
N LEU A 91 12.93 3.89 2.41
CA LEU A 91 13.19 2.94 1.34
C LEU A 91 12.75 1.54 1.78
N LEU A 92 11.67 1.05 1.18
CA LEU A 92 11.08 -0.25 1.53
C LEU A 92 11.82 -1.44 0.90
N SER A 93 11.68 -2.58 1.57
CA SER A 93 12.01 -3.89 0.98
C SER A 93 11.06 -4.20 -0.18
N PRO A 94 11.52 -4.88 -1.26
CA PRO A 94 10.66 -5.30 -2.37
C PRO A 94 9.70 -6.45 -1.99
N VAL A 95 9.82 -6.98 -0.77
CA VAL A 95 8.97 -8.03 -0.20
C VAL A 95 8.48 -7.63 1.19
N SER A 96 7.31 -8.14 1.55
CA SER A 96 6.66 -7.98 2.86
C SER A 96 6.42 -9.34 3.51
N PRO A 97 6.19 -9.41 4.84
CA PRO A 97 5.69 -10.62 5.47
C PRO A 97 4.39 -11.11 4.81
N PHE A 98 4.22 -12.42 4.67
CA PHE A 98 2.98 -13.00 4.14
C PHE A 98 1.76 -12.54 4.96
N GLY A 99 0.70 -12.11 4.27
CA GLY A 99 -0.52 -11.61 4.90
C GLY A 99 -0.53 -10.12 5.21
N SER A 100 0.51 -9.36 4.81
CA SER A 100 0.59 -7.92 5.07
C SER A 100 -0.54 -7.14 4.42
N CYS A 101 -1.00 -7.57 3.24
CA CYS A 101 -2.10 -6.88 2.55
C CYS A 101 -3.49 -7.41 2.94
N SER A 102 -3.58 -8.61 3.53
CA SER A 102 -4.85 -9.31 3.77
C SER A 102 -5.32 -9.28 5.23
N VAL A 103 -4.40 -9.40 6.19
CA VAL A 103 -4.75 -9.51 7.62
C VAL A 103 -5.32 -8.20 8.16
N PHE A 104 -4.72 -7.07 7.81
CA PHE A 104 -5.19 -5.74 8.22
C PHE A 104 -5.55 -4.85 7.03
N GLY A 105 -5.00 -5.10 5.84
CA GLY A 105 -5.26 -4.32 4.63
C GLY A 105 -6.50 -4.71 3.83
N CYS A 106 -7.36 -5.63 4.29
CA CYS A 106 -8.59 -6.07 3.60
C CYS A 106 -8.48 -6.42 2.09
N VAL A 107 -7.28 -6.57 1.53
CA VAL A 107 -7.05 -7.03 0.16
C VAL A 107 -7.05 -8.55 0.18
N ASP A 108 -7.87 -9.18 -0.66
CA ASP A 108 -7.86 -10.64 -0.80
C ASP A 108 -6.44 -11.15 -1.13
N GLN A 109 -5.96 -12.16 -0.40
CA GLN A 109 -4.60 -12.69 -0.57
C GLN A 109 -4.32 -13.18 -2.00
N ASN A 110 -5.36 -13.61 -2.74
CA ASN A 110 -5.24 -14.04 -4.14
C ASN A 110 -4.88 -12.88 -5.08
N ASN A 111 -5.02 -11.64 -4.62
CA ASN A 111 -4.62 -10.44 -5.35
C ASN A 111 -3.15 -10.05 -5.11
N VAL A 112 -2.41 -10.82 -4.31
CA VAL A 112 -1.00 -10.59 -3.98
C VAL A 112 -0.15 -11.75 -4.47
N VAL A 113 1.00 -11.45 -5.08
CA VAL A 113 1.94 -12.49 -5.51
C VAL A 113 2.71 -13.01 -4.29
N GLY A 114 2.39 -14.23 -3.87
CA GLY A 114 3.13 -14.92 -2.81
C GLY A 114 4.58 -15.20 -3.20
N ALA A 115 5.47 -15.17 -2.20
CA ALA A 115 6.88 -15.52 -2.33
C ALA A 115 7.27 -16.65 -1.36
N GLY A 116 8.45 -17.23 -1.56
CA GLY A 116 8.95 -18.25 -0.65
C GLY A 116 9.29 -17.69 0.73
N ARG A 117 9.42 -18.58 1.73
CA ARG A 117 9.85 -18.26 3.11
C ARG A 117 8.87 -17.41 3.94
N GLY A 118 7.57 -17.51 3.66
CA GLY A 118 6.56 -16.75 4.40
C GLY A 118 6.58 -15.26 4.07
N LEU A 119 6.92 -14.94 2.82
CA LEU A 119 6.96 -13.59 2.30
C LEU A 119 5.94 -13.46 1.17
N GLU A 120 5.65 -12.22 0.81
CA GLU A 120 4.91 -11.84 -0.38
C GLU A 120 5.61 -10.68 -1.07
N VAL A 121 5.44 -10.56 -2.39
CA VAL A 121 5.94 -9.40 -3.13
C VAL A 121 5.19 -8.15 -2.65
N LEU A 122 5.89 -7.02 -2.57
CA LEU A 122 5.27 -5.75 -2.18
C LEU A 122 4.15 -5.37 -3.16
N ALA A 123 2.90 -5.49 -2.71
CA ALA A 123 1.71 -5.15 -3.48
C ALA A 123 1.08 -3.81 -3.06
N ASP A 124 1.34 -3.41 -1.82
CA ASP A 124 0.88 -2.15 -1.24
C ASP A 124 1.93 -1.57 -0.25
N PRO A 125 2.58 -0.44 -0.59
CA PRO A 125 3.57 0.19 0.26
C PRO A 125 2.99 0.81 1.52
N THR A 126 1.69 1.17 1.53
CA THR A 126 1.06 1.71 2.74
C THR A 126 0.96 0.65 3.83
N ASN A 127 0.71 -0.63 3.48
CA ASN A 127 0.75 -1.72 4.44
C ASN A 127 2.16 -1.93 5.03
N ALA A 128 3.20 -1.84 4.20
CA ALA A 128 4.59 -1.97 4.65
C ALA A 128 5.02 -0.79 5.56
N LEU A 129 4.67 0.45 5.19
CA LEU A 129 4.90 1.62 6.05
C LEU A 129 4.12 1.54 7.37
N ALA A 130 2.92 0.99 7.36
CA ALA A 130 2.16 0.74 8.58
C ALA A 130 2.85 -0.28 9.50
N LEU A 131 3.40 -1.37 8.96
CA LEU A 131 4.21 -2.32 9.74
C LEU A 131 5.45 -1.65 10.35
N GLU A 132 6.14 -0.81 9.58
CA GLU A 132 7.29 -0.03 10.05
C GLU A 132 6.90 0.90 11.21
N LEU A 133 5.80 1.66 11.07
CA LEU A 133 5.26 2.48 12.16
C LEU A 133 4.91 1.65 13.39
N GLY A 134 4.24 0.51 13.21
CA GLY A 134 3.90 -0.41 14.30
C GLY A 134 5.15 -0.94 15.02
N ALA A 135 6.20 -1.27 14.29
CA ALA A 135 7.48 -1.70 14.84
C ALA A 135 8.16 -0.58 15.65
N ARG A 136 8.20 0.65 15.12
CA ARG A 136 8.75 1.83 15.82
C ARG A 136 8.00 2.13 17.11
N ILE A 137 6.66 2.06 17.09
CA ILE A 137 5.82 2.26 18.28
C ILE A 137 6.12 1.19 19.35
N LYS A 138 6.19 -0.08 18.94
CA LYS A 138 6.57 -1.18 19.86
C LYS A 138 8.01 -1.03 20.38
N GLY A 139 8.89 -0.43 19.58
CA GLY A 139 10.26 -0.07 19.94
C GLY A 139 10.39 1.16 20.83
N GLY A 140 9.29 1.80 21.24
CA GLY A 140 9.30 2.93 22.18
C GLY A 140 9.16 4.31 21.55
N ALA A 141 8.80 4.42 20.26
CA ALA A 141 8.41 5.70 19.69
C ALA A 141 7.23 6.31 20.47
N GLY A 142 7.32 7.60 20.80
CA GLY A 142 6.39 8.30 21.68
C GLY A 142 4.96 8.46 21.11
N SER A 143 4.16 9.33 21.73
CA SER A 143 2.80 9.63 21.27
C SER A 143 2.72 10.69 20.17
N GLU A 144 3.85 11.21 19.70
CA GLU A 144 3.92 12.24 18.66
C GLU A 144 3.36 11.73 17.32
N GLU A 145 2.89 12.62 16.47
CA GLU A 145 2.50 12.25 15.11
C GLU A 145 3.74 11.74 14.34
N LEU A 146 3.59 10.62 13.62
CA LEU A 146 4.63 10.15 12.70
C LEU A 146 4.07 10.09 11.29
N HIS A 147 4.86 10.58 10.34
CA HIS A 147 4.49 10.70 8.94
C HIS A 147 5.59 10.07 8.11
N LEU A 148 5.31 8.91 7.51
CA LEU A 148 6.24 8.24 6.60
C LEU A 148 5.75 8.36 5.16
N CYS A 149 6.68 8.43 4.22
CA CYS A 149 6.38 8.35 2.80
C CYS A 149 7.37 7.44 2.07
N THR A 150 6.99 6.99 0.88
CA THR A 150 7.86 6.16 0.03
C THR A 150 7.43 6.23 -1.42
N THR A 151 8.34 5.92 -2.34
CA THR A 151 8.01 5.51 -3.70
C THR A 151 8.39 4.05 -3.86
N ALA A 152 7.55 3.27 -4.53
CA ALA A 152 7.85 1.87 -4.78
C ALA A 152 7.24 1.38 -6.09
N ARG A 153 7.95 0.44 -6.72
CA ARG A 153 7.37 -0.45 -7.73
C ARG A 153 6.64 -1.58 -7.01
N VAL A 154 5.37 -1.74 -7.32
CA VAL A 154 4.50 -2.75 -6.71
C VAL A 154 4.04 -3.75 -7.74
N VAL A 155 3.64 -4.94 -7.29
CA VAL A 155 3.03 -5.98 -8.14
C VAL A 155 1.66 -6.35 -7.58
N ARG A 156 0.60 -6.22 -8.37
CA ARG A 156 -0.77 -6.61 -7.99
C ARG A 156 -1.31 -7.70 -8.90
N GLY A 157 -1.84 -8.75 -8.29
CA GLY A 157 -2.41 -9.92 -8.98
C GLY A 157 -3.76 -9.65 -9.65
N GLN A 158 -4.46 -8.60 -9.23
CA GLN A 158 -5.76 -8.19 -9.79
C GLN A 158 -5.69 -8.07 -11.31
N ASN A 159 -6.64 -8.71 -11.97
CA ASN A 159 -6.76 -8.67 -13.42
C ASN A 159 -7.80 -7.62 -13.79
N PHE A 160 -7.36 -6.42 -14.10
CA PHE A 160 -8.23 -5.40 -14.63
C PHE A 160 -8.09 -5.34 -16.16
N SER A 161 -9.22 -5.31 -16.87
CA SER A 161 -9.24 -5.11 -18.32
C SER A 161 -9.25 -3.62 -18.65
N GLY A 162 -8.11 -3.08 -19.11
CA GLY A 162 -7.99 -1.68 -19.56
C GLY A 162 -6.60 -1.33 -20.10
N LYS A 163 -6.51 -0.38 -21.04
CA LYS A 163 -5.23 0.19 -21.49
C LYS A 163 -4.53 0.85 -20.29
N GLY A 164 -3.23 0.56 -20.08
CA GLY A 164 -2.43 1.14 -18.99
C GLY A 164 -2.54 0.41 -17.64
N MET A 165 -3.35 -0.66 -17.55
CA MET A 165 -3.48 -1.46 -16.33
C MET A 165 -2.40 -2.54 -16.27
N LEU A 166 -1.22 -2.14 -15.81
CA LEU A 166 -0.08 -3.04 -15.68
C LEU A 166 -0.16 -3.84 -14.37
N PRO A 167 0.25 -5.12 -14.38
CA PRO A 167 0.34 -5.94 -13.17
C PRO A 167 1.41 -5.42 -12.21
N HIS A 168 2.28 -4.50 -12.66
CA HIS A 168 3.20 -3.76 -11.83
C HIS A 168 3.29 -2.29 -12.24
N PHE A 169 3.29 -1.41 -11.26
CA PHE A 169 3.28 0.04 -11.44
C PHE A 169 4.04 0.70 -10.27
N GLY A 170 4.40 1.96 -10.44
CA GLY A 170 4.98 2.83 -9.44
C GLY A 170 3.90 3.57 -8.68
N ILE A 171 4.07 3.66 -7.37
CA ILE A 171 3.17 4.39 -6.50
C ILE A 171 3.99 5.22 -5.49
N PHE A 172 3.57 6.45 -5.27
CA PHE A 172 4.02 7.27 -4.16
C PHE A 172 2.99 7.17 -3.05
N CYS A 173 3.42 6.79 -1.85
CA CYS A 173 2.53 6.50 -0.73
C CYS A 173 2.91 7.31 0.50
N MET A 174 1.90 7.67 1.29
CA MET A 174 2.07 8.33 2.58
C MET A 174 1.26 7.59 3.64
N VAL A 175 1.85 7.44 4.83
CA VAL A 175 1.18 6.89 6.01
C VAL A 175 1.45 7.82 7.19
N SER A 176 0.36 8.30 7.79
CA SER A 176 0.39 9.15 8.95
C SER A 176 -0.29 8.44 10.11
N ARG A 177 0.36 8.43 11.27
CA ARG A 177 -0.26 7.98 12.52
C ARG A 177 -0.32 9.12 13.52
N GLY A 178 -1.31 9.07 14.39
CA GLY A 178 -1.42 9.93 15.56
C GLY A 178 -2.22 9.26 16.68
N ARG A 179 -2.16 9.82 17.88
CA ARG A 179 -2.92 9.32 19.03
C ARG A 179 -3.99 10.32 19.43
N ASP A 180 -5.23 9.87 19.49
CA ASP A 180 -6.34 10.67 19.99
C ASP A 180 -6.20 10.91 21.51
N SER A 181 -6.00 12.18 21.88
CA SER A 181 -5.86 12.63 23.27
C SER A 181 -6.82 13.74 23.67
N ALA A 182 -7.32 14.52 22.70
CA ALA A 182 -8.14 15.71 22.96
C ALA A 182 -9.61 15.57 22.51
N GLY A 183 -9.97 14.48 21.80
CA GLY A 183 -11.31 14.31 21.24
C GLY A 183 -11.61 15.28 20.09
N GLY A 184 -12.90 15.37 19.72
CA GLY A 184 -13.37 16.32 18.69
C GLY A 184 -12.77 16.11 17.29
N TYR A 185 -12.29 14.90 17.01
CA TYR A 185 -11.58 14.53 15.77
C TYR A 185 -10.30 15.33 15.51
N SER A 186 -9.68 15.88 16.56
CA SER A 186 -8.47 16.72 16.45
C SER A 186 -7.30 15.98 15.79
N CYS A 187 -7.09 14.72 16.16
CA CYS A 187 -6.07 13.87 15.57
C CYS A 187 -6.36 13.61 14.08
N GLU A 188 -7.58 13.17 13.74
CA GLU A 188 -8.00 12.92 12.37
C GLU A 188 -7.81 14.16 11.48
N LYS A 189 -8.23 15.33 11.96
CA LYS A 189 -8.03 16.62 11.27
C LYS A 189 -6.54 16.91 11.05
N ALA A 190 -5.69 16.72 12.05
CA ALA A 190 -4.25 16.95 11.91
C ALA A 190 -3.60 16.03 10.87
N LEU A 191 -3.93 14.73 10.88
CA LEU A 191 -3.43 13.77 9.89
C LEU A 191 -3.92 14.13 8.47
N LEU A 192 -5.19 14.49 8.33
CA LEU A 192 -5.80 14.87 7.05
C LEU A 192 -5.15 16.13 6.48
N ARG A 193 -4.98 17.18 7.30
CA ARG A 193 -4.27 18.41 6.92
C ARG A 193 -2.87 18.09 6.38
N ARG A 194 -2.11 17.25 7.09
CA ARG A 194 -0.73 16.91 6.71
C ARG A 194 -0.66 16.30 5.31
N GLN A 195 -1.48 15.28 5.03
CA GLN A 195 -1.45 14.62 3.72
C GLN A 195 -2.01 15.51 2.61
N LEU A 196 -3.11 16.23 2.87
CA LEU A 196 -3.70 17.11 1.85
C LEU A 196 -2.79 18.27 1.49
N ARG A 197 -2.06 18.87 2.45
CA ARG A 197 -1.05 19.90 2.15
C ARG A 197 0.09 19.36 1.30
N CYS A 198 0.51 18.11 1.51
CA CYS A 198 1.51 17.48 0.65
C CYS A 198 0.98 17.30 -0.78
N CYS A 199 -0.26 16.85 -0.94
CA CYS A 199 -0.89 16.72 -2.26
C CYS A 199 -1.12 18.08 -2.94
N GLN A 200 -1.48 19.11 -2.16
CA GLN A 200 -1.63 20.47 -2.68
C GLN A 200 -0.28 21.06 -3.09
N ALA A 201 0.81 20.76 -2.38
CA ALA A 201 2.15 21.17 -2.81
C ALA A 201 2.58 20.50 -4.13
N LEU A 202 2.05 19.32 -4.45
CA LEU A 202 2.28 18.64 -5.73
C LEU A 202 1.48 19.24 -6.89
N TYR A 203 0.20 19.54 -6.68
CA TYR A 203 -0.73 19.86 -7.76
C TYR A 203 -1.22 21.30 -7.76
N GLY A 204 -0.94 22.07 -6.72
CA GLY A 204 -1.37 23.45 -6.55
C GLY A 204 -2.88 23.62 -6.73
N THR A 205 -3.26 24.64 -7.48
CA THR A 205 -4.66 24.97 -7.79
C THR A 205 -5.33 24.03 -8.79
N GLN A 206 -4.57 23.08 -9.37
CA GLN A 206 -5.12 22.08 -10.28
C GLN A 206 -5.73 20.90 -9.54
N MET A 207 -5.49 20.79 -8.23
CA MET A 207 -6.02 19.74 -7.38
C MET A 207 -7.52 19.94 -7.12
N SER A 208 -8.28 18.85 -7.11
CA SER A 208 -9.61 18.79 -6.50
C SER A 208 -9.78 17.50 -5.69
N LEU A 209 -10.73 17.53 -4.76
CA LEU A 209 -10.93 16.48 -3.78
C LEU A 209 -12.38 16.00 -3.78
N THR A 210 -12.58 14.70 -3.74
CA THR A 210 -13.89 14.10 -3.46
C THR A 210 -13.82 13.35 -2.15
N LEU A 211 -14.65 13.74 -1.18
CA LEU A 211 -14.82 13.07 0.09
C LEU A 211 -15.93 12.03 0.00
N ARG A 212 -15.68 10.83 0.51
CA ARG A 212 -16.60 9.69 0.48
C ARG A 212 -16.82 9.16 1.88
N ARG A 213 -18.09 9.10 2.26
CA ARG A 213 -18.53 8.52 3.54
C ARG A 213 -18.12 7.06 3.64
N ARG A 214 -17.71 6.61 4.83
CA ARG A 214 -17.47 5.19 5.15
C ARG A 214 -18.00 4.87 6.54
N ALA A 215 -18.31 3.61 6.80
CA ALA A 215 -18.68 3.15 8.14
C ALA A 215 -17.47 3.14 9.09
N GLY A 216 -17.71 3.01 10.39
CA GLY A 216 -16.66 2.76 11.41
C GLY A 216 -16.52 3.82 12.50
N TYR A 217 -17.27 4.92 12.41
CA TYR A 217 -17.55 5.85 13.52
C TYR A 217 -19.01 5.70 13.95
N SER A 218 -19.33 6.07 15.19
CA SER A 218 -20.70 6.01 15.73
C SER A 218 -21.65 7.01 15.06
N ASP A 219 -21.11 8.13 14.57
CA ASP A 219 -21.82 9.15 13.80
C ASP A 219 -21.05 9.41 12.48
N PRO A 220 -21.25 8.57 11.45
CA PRO A 220 -20.55 8.72 10.17
C PRO A 220 -20.84 10.04 9.45
N ASP A 221 -22.06 10.56 9.58
CA ASP A 221 -22.50 11.77 8.88
C ASP A 221 -21.92 13.01 9.55
N GLY A 222 -21.97 13.08 10.89
CA GLY A 222 -21.30 14.14 11.64
C GLY A 222 -19.78 14.10 11.49
N PHE A 223 -19.17 12.92 11.35
CA PHE A 223 -17.75 12.80 11.03
C PHE A 223 -17.41 13.38 9.65
N LEU A 224 -18.18 13.01 8.61
CA LEU A 224 -17.99 13.52 7.26
C LEU A 224 -18.12 15.06 7.20
N GLU A 225 -19.19 15.61 7.78
CA GLU A 225 -19.40 17.06 7.79
C GLU A 225 -18.30 17.78 8.59
N ALA A 226 -17.83 17.21 9.70
CA ALA A 226 -16.72 17.77 10.47
C ALA A 226 -15.39 17.77 9.68
N MET A 227 -15.11 16.71 8.90
CA MET A 227 -13.93 16.66 8.03
C MET A 227 -14.06 17.63 6.85
N LYS A 228 -15.23 17.72 6.23
CA LYS A 228 -15.50 18.65 5.13
C LYS A 228 -15.32 20.10 5.57
N ALA A 229 -15.99 20.51 6.66
CA ALA A 229 -15.88 21.86 7.18
C ALA A 229 -14.41 22.22 7.49
N PHE A 230 -13.68 21.27 8.07
CA PHE A 230 -12.26 21.44 8.34
C PHE A 230 -11.42 21.60 7.07
N VAL A 231 -11.63 20.76 6.04
CA VAL A 231 -10.89 20.88 4.78
C VAL A 231 -11.20 22.20 4.08
N GLN A 232 -12.45 22.64 4.08
CA GLN A 232 -12.86 23.93 3.49
C GLN A 232 -12.24 25.13 4.22
N GLU A 233 -12.09 25.05 5.54
CA GLU A 233 -11.42 26.09 6.34
C GLU A 233 -9.90 26.10 6.10
N GLU A 234 -9.27 24.93 6.11
CA GLU A 234 -7.81 24.81 5.97
C GLU A 234 -7.31 25.05 4.55
N LEU A 235 -8.11 24.65 3.55
CA LEU A 235 -7.77 24.66 2.13
C LEU A 235 -8.91 25.32 1.33
N PRO A 236 -9.17 26.63 1.53
CA PRO A 236 -10.36 27.30 0.99
C PRO A 236 -10.40 27.35 -0.54
N GLU A 237 -9.25 27.27 -1.20
CA GLU A 237 -9.13 27.26 -2.66
C GLU A 237 -9.28 25.85 -3.27
N LEU A 238 -9.30 24.80 -2.44
CA LEU A 238 -9.41 23.42 -2.92
C LEU A 238 -10.89 23.11 -3.23
N PRO A 239 -11.26 22.79 -4.48
CA PRO A 239 -12.60 22.33 -4.78
C PRO A 239 -12.86 20.99 -4.10
N VAL A 240 -13.85 20.95 -3.21
CA VAL A 240 -14.25 19.75 -2.47
C VAL A 240 -15.66 19.33 -2.87
N GLN A 241 -15.82 18.06 -3.27
CA GLN A 241 -17.11 17.43 -3.54
C GLN A 241 -17.37 16.32 -2.52
N ILE A 242 -18.64 15.96 -2.33
CA ILE A 242 -19.05 14.77 -1.56
C ILE A 242 -19.65 13.77 -2.54
N GLU A 243 -19.28 12.51 -2.38
CA GLU A 243 -19.99 11.38 -2.98
C GLU A 243 -20.48 10.45 -1.87
N GLU A 244 -21.78 10.14 -1.90
CA GLU A 244 -22.38 9.13 -1.03
C GLU A 244 -22.10 7.74 -1.61
N GLN A 245 -21.23 6.98 -0.95
CA GLN A 245 -20.95 5.60 -1.32
C GLN A 245 -20.69 4.80 -0.05
N GLU A 246 -21.50 3.78 0.25
CA GLU A 246 -21.37 2.99 1.49
C GLU A 246 -20.43 1.80 1.35
N GLU A 247 -20.30 1.26 0.15
CA GLU A 247 -19.67 -0.04 -0.06
C GLU A 247 -18.14 0.08 -0.21
N ASN A 248 -17.43 -0.15 0.89
CA ASN A 248 -16.14 -0.86 0.98
C ASN A 248 -15.65 -0.85 2.45
N ALA A 249 -15.39 -2.02 3.03
CA ALA A 249 -14.92 -2.18 4.41
C ALA A 249 -13.44 -1.78 4.65
N TYR A 250 -12.69 -1.43 3.59
CA TYR A 250 -11.27 -1.10 3.67
C TYR A 250 -10.96 0.18 4.44
N TYR A 251 -11.80 1.23 4.29
CA TYR A 251 -11.61 2.53 4.93
C TYR A 251 -12.59 2.70 6.11
N LYS A 252 -12.12 3.33 7.19
CA LYS A 252 -12.87 3.64 8.42
C LYS A 252 -13.29 5.10 8.45
N GLY A 253 -14.60 5.38 8.38
CA GLY A 253 -15.17 6.73 8.49
C GLY A 253 -15.12 7.58 7.22
N LEU A 254 -13.93 7.73 6.63
CA LEU A 254 -13.74 8.56 5.43
C LEU A 254 -12.72 7.97 4.47
N ASN A 255 -13.08 7.98 3.19
CA ASN A 255 -12.17 7.87 2.05
C ASN A 255 -12.19 9.19 1.28
N PHE A 256 -11.09 9.53 0.63
CA PHE A 256 -11.03 10.65 -0.31
C PHE A 256 -10.35 10.22 -1.60
N LYS A 257 -10.75 10.87 -2.69
CA LYS A 257 -10.09 10.78 -3.99
C LYS A 257 -9.50 12.12 -4.37
N ILE A 258 -8.33 12.06 -4.98
CA ILE A 258 -7.59 13.22 -5.45
C ILE A 258 -7.64 13.23 -6.97
N TYR A 259 -8.05 14.36 -7.51
CA TYR A 259 -8.09 14.61 -8.93
C TYR A 259 -7.18 15.78 -9.27
N ARG A 260 -6.70 15.79 -10.51
CA ARG A 260 -5.97 16.91 -11.11
C ARG A 260 -6.67 17.31 -12.40
N THR A 261 -6.79 18.62 -12.63
CA THR A 261 -7.24 19.17 -13.92
C THR A 261 -6.06 19.71 -14.71
N ALA A 262 -5.80 19.16 -15.89
CA ALA A 262 -4.79 19.65 -16.82
C ALA A 262 -5.30 19.56 -18.27
N HIS A 263 -4.92 20.53 -19.10
CA HIS A 263 -5.35 20.61 -20.51
C HIS A 263 -6.87 20.55 -20.73
N GLY A 264 -7.66 21.00 -19.74
CA GLY A 264 -9.13 20.97 -19.79
C GLY A 264 -9.76 19.62 -19.43
N GLU A 265 -8.96 18.63 -19.05
CA GLU A 265 -9.42 17.30 -18.61
C GLU A 265 -9.12 17.08 -17.13
N THR A 266 -10.00 16.37 -16.42
CA THR A 266 -9.83 16.00 -15.02
C THR A 266 -9.57 14.51 -14.90
N PHE A 267 -8.49 14.12 -14.22
CA PHE A 267 -8.10 12.73 -14.03
C PHE A 267 -7.82 12.41 -12.56
N GLU A 268 -8.13 11.18 -12.17
CA GLU A 268 -7.85 10.66 -10.83
C GLU A 268 -6.36 10.33 -10.70
N VAL A 269 -5.69 10.99 -9.77
CA VAL A 269 -4.25 10.85 -9.52
C VAL A 269 -3.93 10.00 -8.30
N GLY A 270 -4.88 9.86 -7.38
CA GLY A 270 -4.70 9.04 -6.18
C GLY A 270 -5.92 9.04 -5.28
N ASP A 271 -5.82 8.27 -4.20
CA ASP A 271 -6.83 8.17 -3.17
C ASP A 271 -6.19 7.95 -1.80
N GLY A 272 -7.00 8.05 -0.76
CA GLY A 272 -6.59 7.80 0.61
C GLY A 272 -7.76 7.74 1.56
N GLY A 273 -7.49 7.55 2.84
CA GLY A 273 -8.54 7.47 3.84
C GLY A 273 -8.03 6.97 5.17
N PHE A 274 -8.91 7.06 6.17
CA PHE A 274 -8.59 6.55 7.49
C PHE A 274 -8.74 5.03 7.51
N VAL A 275 -7.89 4.40 8.30
CA VAL A 275 -7.88 2.94 8.53
C VAL A 275 -7.63 2.68 10.01
N ASP A 276 -8.00 1.49 10.48
CA ASP A 276 -7.80 1.05 11.87
C ASP A 276 -6.50 0.24 12.05
N TRP A 277 -5.62 0.22 11.06
CA TRP A 277 -4.43 -0.64 11.07
C TRP A 277 -3.53 -0.44 12.28
N MET A 278 -3.32 0.81 12.73
CA MET A 278 -2.53 1.07 13.93
C MET A 278 -3.22 0.53 15.18
N GLU A 279 -4.55 0.67 15.28
CA GLU A 279 -5.33 0.08 16.38
C GLU A 279 -5.12 -1.44 16.45
N GLN A 280 -5.16 -2.13 15.30
CA GLN A 280 -4.95 -3.57 15.21
C GLN A 280 -3.49 -3.98 15.49
N LEU A 281 -2.51 -3.31 14.87
CA LEU A 281 -1.10 -3.69 14.93
C LEU A 281 -0.46 -3.47 16.30
N VAL A 282 -0.87 -2.41 17.01
CA VAL A 282 -0.32 -2.06 18.34
C VAL A 282 -1.29 -2.30 19.50
N GLY A 283 -2.54 -2.68 19.22
CA GLY A 283 -3.53 -3.02 20.26
C GLY A 283 -4.05 -1.82 21.05
N ASN A 284 -4.10 -0.62 20.45
CA ASN A 284 -4.51 0.61 21.13
C ASN A 284 -5.59 1.36 20.33
N ARG A 285 -6.81 1.42 20.87
CA ARG A 285 -7.99 2.07 20.26
C ARG A 285 -7.87 3.60 20.11
N LYS A 286 -6.89 4.22 20.76
CA LYS A 286 -6.61 5.66 20.60
C LYS A 286 -5.74 5.96 19.39
N GLU A 287 -5.12 4.97 18.76
CA GLU A 287 -4.32 5.23 17.57
C GLU A 287 -5.25 5.54 16.38
N ARG A 288 -4.77 6.43 15.52
CA ARG A 288 -5.39 6.82 14.25
C ARG A 288 -4.37 6.63 13.16
N CYS A 289 -4.83 6.18 12.00
CA CYS A 289 -4.00 5.95 10.83
C CYS A 289 -4.69 6.54 9.61
N LEU A 290 -3.95 7.34 8.84
CA LEU A 290 -4.38 7.85 7.56
C LEU A 290 -3.37 7.41 6.51
N ILE A 291 -3.86 6.90 5.39
CA ILE A 291 -3.04 6.46 4.26
C ILE A 291 -3.44 7.19 2.99
N SER A 292 -2.51 7.32 2.06
CA SER A 292 -2.80 7.69 0.68
C SER A 292 -1.78 7.08 -0.30
N GLY A 293 -2.21 6.94 -1.54
CA GLY A 293 -1.41 6.44 -2.65
C GLY A 293 -1.69 7.24 -3.92
N LEU A 294 -0.63 7.63 -4.62
CA LEU A 294 -0.68 8.37 -5.87
C LEU A 294 0.05 7.58 -6.97
N GLY A 295 -0.62 7.36 -8.08
CA GLY A 295 -0.11 6.52 -9.17
C GLY A 295 0.95 7.24 -10.00
N MET A 296 2.20 6.81 -9.91
CA MET A 296 3.32 7.47 -10.60
C MET A 296 3.28 7.24 -12.11
N ASP A 297 2.86 6.07 -12.58
CA ASP A 297 2.72 5.83 -14.02
C ASP A 297 1.69 6.78 -14.64
N ARG A 298 0.61 7.10 -13.89
CA ARG A 298 -0.39 8.10 -14.34
C ARG A 298 0.23 9.50 -14.39
N MET A 299 0.98 9.90 -13.35
CA MET A 299 1.72 11.16 -13.37
C MET A 299 2.63 11.26 -14.60
N LEU A 300 3.41 10.23 -14.92
CA LEU A 300 4.31 10.27 -16.08
C LEU A 300 3.59 10.26 -17.45
N LEU A 301 2.35 9.78 -17.49
CA LEU A 301 1.53 9.76 -18.71
C LEU A 301 0.78 11.08 -18.94
N PHE A 302 0.39 11.79 -17.87
CA PHE A 302 -0.41 13.01 -17.92
C PHE A 302 0.35 14.29 -17.56
N ASP A 303 1.54 14.17 -16.96
CA ASP A 303 2.40 15.27 -16.59
C ASP A 303 3.58 15.35 -17.58
N GLU A 304 3.78 16.52 -18.19
CA GLU A 304 5.10 16.88 -18.69
C GLU A 304 6.00 16.99 -17.46
N VAL A 305 6.72 15.91 -17.14
CA VAL A 305 7.60 15.75 -15.95
C VAL A 305 8.48 16.97 -15.66
N ASP A 306 8.78 17.76 -16.68
CA ASP A 306 9.55 18.98 -16.60
C ASP A 306 8.86 20.11 -15.79
N THR A 307 7.56 20.02 -15.46
CA THR A 307 6.88 21.00 -14.58
C THR A 307 6.91 20.66 -13.09
N LEU A 308 7.30 19.43 -12.72
CA LEU A 308 7.40 18.95 -11.32
C LEU A 308 8.85 18.94 -10.79
N LEU A 309 9.82 19.20 -11.66
CA LEU A 309 11.26 19.30 -11.38
C LEU A 309 11.70 20.77 -11.31
#